data_AF-A0A2N9IZT3-F1
#
_entry.id   AF-A0A2N9IZT3-F1
#
_cell.length_a   1.000
_cell.length_b   1.000
_cell.length_c   1.000
_cell.angle_alpha   90.00
_cell.angle_beta   90.00
_cell.angle_gamma   90.00
#
_symmetry.space_group_name_H-M   'P 1'
#
loop_
_entity.id
_entity.type
_entity.pdbx_description
1 polymer ?
#
loop_
_entity_poly.entity_id
_entity_poly.type
_entity_poly.pdbx_seq_one_letter_code
_entity_poly.pdbx_strand_id
1 'polypeptide(L)'
;MSFTDFIDCCLMDLASPSLEITLFTAWAIWKARNELVWNEHSTPVAELCQQAAGSALDFLESRSMHTESFTPSNGVPELKWKPPEGMNNKLNFSCKLGNDPYQVGLGVLVRDSSGLVAASMWRQFSGEGCGL
;
A
#
# COMPACT_ATOMS: atom_id res chain seq x y z
N MET A 1 -3.53 -3.17 -23.82
CA MET A 1 -2.51 -3.47 -22.81
C MET A 1 -3.09 -3.09 -21.46
N SER A 2 -3.25 -4.07 -20.57
CA SER A 2 -3.68 -3.82 -19.19
C SER A 2 -2.50 -3.28 -18.37
N PHE A 3 -2.77 -2.72 -17.20
CA PHE A 3 -1.71 -2.30 -16.27
C PHE A 3 -0.84 -3.49 -15.84
N THR A 4 -1.42 -4.68 -15.68
CA THR A 4 -0.68 -5.91 -15.40
C THR A 4 0.27 -6.28 -16.54
N ASP A 5 -0.19 -6.23 -17.80
CA ASP A 5 0.67 -6.51 -18.95
C ASP A 5 1.84 -5.52 -19.03
N PHE A 6 1.60 -4.24 -18.68
CA PHE A 6 2.63 -3.21 -18.63
C PHE A 6 3.68 -3.51 -17.55
N ILE A 7 3.24 -3.86 -16.34
CA ILE A 7 4.16 -4.20 -15.24
C ILE A 7 4.96 -5.46 -15.57
N ASP A 8 4.34 -6.47 -16.19
CA ASP A 8 5.04 -7.68 -16.63
C ASP A 8 6.14 -7.36 -17.66
N CYS A 9 5.88 -6.48 -18.63
CA CYS A 9 6.93 -6.00 -19.54
C CYS A 9 8.04 -5.26 -18.79
N CYS A 10 7.70 -4.36 -17.86
CA CYS A 10 8.70 -3.64 -17.08
C CYS A 10 9.61 -4.59 -16.28
N LEU A 11 9.04 -5.64 -15.68
CA LEU A 11 9.79 -6.63 -14.91
C LEU A 11 10.75 -7.46 -15.78
N MET A 12 10.41 -7.69 -17.04
CA MET A 12 11.23 -8.47 -17.97
C MET A 12 12.31 -7.62 -18.65
N ASP A 13 12.00 -6.36 -18.95
CA ASP A 13 12.82 -5.55 -19.86
C ASP A 13 13.62 -4.43 -19.15
N LEU A 14 13.27 -4.04 -17.92
CA LEU A 14 13.96 -2.98 -17.19
C LEU A 14 14.95 -3.52 -16.17
N ALA A 15 16.20 -3.08 -16.28
CA ALA A 15 17.21 -3.26 -15.25
C ALA A 15 17.08 -2.18 -14.16
N SER A 16 17.72 -2.43 -13.01
CA SER A 16 17.88 -1.42 -11.96
C SER A 16 18.75 -0.25 -12.46
N PRO A 17 18.41 1.02 -12.16
CA PRO A 17 17.32 1.51 -11.28
C PRO A 17 15.99 1.78 -11.99
N SER A 18 15.91 1.55 -13.31
CA SER A 18 14.75 1.93 -14.12
C SER A 18 13.47 1.20 -13.71
N LEU A 19 13.58 -0.06 -13.28
CA LEU A 19 12.45 -0.82 -12.76
C LEU A 19 11.89 -0.18 -11.49
N GLU A 20 12.76 0.12 -10.52
CA GLU A 20 12.38 0.72 -9.23
C GLU A 20 11.75 2.10 -9.45
N ILE A 21 12.36 2.94 -10.28
CA ILE A 21 11.79 4.25 -10.65
C ILE A 21 10.40 4.09 -11.27
N THR A 22 10.20 3.12 -12.15
CA THR A 22 8.90 2.88 -12.80
C THR A 22 7.83 2.47 -11.77
N LEU A 23 8.17 1.55 -10.86
CA LEU A 23 7.27 1.09 -9.81
C LEU A 23 6.92 2.21 -8.81
N PHE A 24 7.92 2.98 -8.37
CA PHE A 24 7.69 4.12 -7.48
C PHE A 24 6.91 5.25 -8.17
N THR A 25 7.09 5.44 -9.48
CA THR A 25 6.28 6.39 -10.26
C THR A 25 4.81 5.95 -10.31
N ALA A 26 4.54 4.68 -10.59
CA ALA A 26 3.17 4.14 -10.59
C ALA A 26 2.51 4.30 -9.21
N TRP A 27 3.25 4.03 -8.13
CA TRP A 27 2.79 4.27 -6.76
C TRP A 27 2.55 5.75 -6.47
N ALA A 28 3.45 6.64 -6.88
CA ALA A 28 3.32 8.08 -6.66
C ALA A 28 2.11 8.67 -7.43
N ILE A 29 1.81 8.17 -8.63
CA ILE A 29 0.59 8.53 -9.38
C ILE A 29 -0.66 8.07 -8.62
N TRP A 30 -0.67 6.82 -8.14
CA TRP A 30 -1.78 6.31 -7.34
C TRP A 30 -1.99 7.15 -6.07
N LYS A 31 -0.90 7.52 -5.38
CA LYS A 31 -0.94 8.38 -4.21
C LYS A 31 -1.46 9.77 -4.53
N ALA A 32 -0.95 10.43 -5.57
CA ALA A 32 -1.40 11.76 -5.98
C ALA A 32 -2.88 11.79 -6.37
N ARG A 33 -3.35 10.74 -7.07
CA ARG A 33 -4.79 10.54 -7.32
C ARG A 33 -5.57 10.44 -6.00
N ASN A 34 -5.02 9.74 -5.01
CA ASN A 34 -5.67 9.59 -3.72
C ASN A 34 -5.67 10.87 -2.88
N GLU A 35 -4.62 11.67 -2.96
CA GLU A 35 -4.62 12.99 -2.34
C GLU A 35 -5.67 13.91 -2.98
N LEU A 36 -5.81 13.84 -4.31
CA LEU A 36 -6.79 14.64 -5.02
C LEU A 36 -8.24 14.25 -4.67
N VAL A 37 -8.56 12.96 -4.69
CA VAL A 37 -9.95 12.50 -4.51
C VAL A 37 -10.39 12.56 -3.04
N TRP A 38 -9.47 12.37 -2.07
CA TRP A 38 -9.85 12.31 -0.65
C TRP A 38 -9.51 13.57 0.13
N ASN A 39 -8.53 14.36 -0.30
CA ASN A 39 -8.06 15.55 0.41
C ASN A 39 -8.13 16.83 -0.45
N GLU A 40 -8.70 16.77 -1.66
CA GLU A 40 -8.77 17.88 -2.63
C GLU A 40 -7.39 18.50 -2.94
N HIS A 41 -6.33 17.71 -2.76
CA HIS A 41 -4.96 18.17 -2.91
C HIS A 41 -4.38 17.70 -4.25
N SER A 42 -4.00 18.66 -5.09
CA SER A 42 -3.35 18.38 -6.38
C SER A 42 -1.84 18.45 -6.23
N THR A 43 -1.17 17.29 -6.27
CA THR A 43 0.30 17.20 -6.27
C THR A 43 0.88 17.62 -7.63
N PRO A 44 1.81 18.58 -7.69
CA PRO A 44 2.51 18.95 -8.92
C PRO A 44 3.31 17.78 -9.51
N VAL A 45 3.38 17.69 -10.85
CA VAL A 45 4.12 16.62 -11.54
C VAL A 45 5.60 16.62 -11.16
N ALA A 46 6.21 17.78 -10.98
CA ALA A 46 7.61 17.89 -10.58
C ALA A 46 7.86 17.24 -9.20
N GLU A 47 7.00 17.51 -8.22
CA GLU A 47 7.09 16.92 -6.88
C GLU A 47 6.87 15.41 -6.91
N LEU A 48 5.91 14.94 -7.72
CA LEU A 48 5.66 13.52 -7.93
C LEU A 48 6.89 12.81 -8.49
N CYS A 49 7.50 13.35 -9.55
CA CYS A 49 8.70 12.78 -10.16
C CYS A 49 9.89 12.78 -9.18
N GLN A 50 10.06 13.85 -8.42
CA GLN A 50 11.09 13.93 -7.38
C GLN A 50 10.85 12.89 -6.27
N GLN A 51 9.62 12.73 -5.81
CA GLN A 51 9.25 11.71 -4.82
C GLN A 51 9.53 10.30 -5.35
N ALA A 52 9.11 10.00 -6.58
CA ALA A 52 9.31 8.68 -7.16
C ALA A 52 10.79 8.32 -7.30
N ALA A 53 11.59 9.25 -7.83
CA ALA A 53 13.03 9.04 -7.97
C ALA A 53 13.74 8.95 -6.61
N GLY A 54 13.39 9.83 -5.66
CA GLY A 54 13.95 9.82 -4.31
C GLY A 54 13.65 8.51 -3.57
N SER A 55 12.40 8.05 -3.58
CA SER A 55 12.02 6.80 -2.92
C SER A 55 12.66 5.56 -3.59
N ALA A 56 12.86 5.59 -4.91
CA ALA A 56 13.60 4.53 -5.60
C ALA A 56 15.07 4.50 -5.16
N LEU A 57 15.72 5.66 -5.03
CA LEU A 57 17.09 5.76 -4.52
C LEU A 57 17.18 5.29 -3.07
N ASP A 58 16.29 5.76 -2.19
CA ASP A 58 16.24 5.34 -0.77
C ASP A 58 16.12 3.81 -0.64
N PHE A 59 15.29 3.19 -1.49
CA PHE A 59 15.15 1.73 -1.54
C PHE A 59 16.44 1.03 -1.98
N LEU A 60 17.10 1.53 -3.02
CA LEU A 60 18.34 0.95 -3.54
C LEU A 60 19.50 1.11 -2.54
N GLU A 61 19.59 2.25 -1.87
CA GLU A 61 20.60 2.52 -0.84
C GLU A 61 20.36 1.68 0.42
N SER A 62 19.12 1.59 0.90
CA SER A 62 18.77 0.74 2.05
C SER A 62 18.98 -0.76 1.77
N ARG A 63 18.80 -1.21 0.53
CA ARG A 63 19.12 -2.59 0.14
C ARG A 63 20.60 -2.94 0.35
N SER A 64 21.52 -1.98 0.15
CA SER A 64 22.95 -2.20 0.41
C SER A 64 23.23 -2.43 1.90
N MET A 65 22.51 -1.72 2.77
CA MET A 65 22.58 -1.85 4.25
C MET A 65 21.98 -3.16 4.76
N HIS A 66 20.97 -3.70 4.08
CA HIS A 66 20.29 -4.96 4.45
C HIS A 66 20.93 -6.23 3.86
N THR A 67 22.14 -6.12 3.29
CA THR A 67 22.96 -7.31 2.94
C THR A 67 23.58 -7.97 4.17
N GLU A 68 23.26 -7.53 5.39
CA GLU A 68 23.29 -8.41 6.55
C GLU A 68 22.09 -9.36 6.45
N SER A 69 22.34 -10.47 5.76
CA SER A 69 21.54 -11.68 5.69
C SER A 69 20.56 -11.79 6.85
N PHE A 70 19.27 -11.52 6.60
CA PHE A 70 18.22 -12.23 7.31
C PHE A 70 18.35 -13.69 6.87
N THR A 71 19.32 -14.42 7.44
CA THR A 71 19.23 -15.87 7.46
C THR A 71 17.92 -16.16 8.18
N PRO A 72 16.90 -16.73 7.51
CA PRO A 72 15.73 -17.20 8.22
C PRO A 72 16.27 -18.13 9.30
N SER A 73 15.91 -17.88 10.56
CA SER A 73 16.27 -18.80 11.63
C SER A 73 15.87 -20.21 11.16
N ASN A 74 16.87 -21.08 10.97
CA ASN A 74 16.67 -22.46 10.53
C ASN A 74 15.73 -23.14 11.53
N GLY A 75 14.42 -23.13 11.24
CA GLY A 75 13.41 -23.74 12.11
C GLY A 75 12.09 -23.00 12.25
N VAL A 76 11.97 -21.72 11.84
CA VAL A 76 10.65 -21.06 11.83
C VAL A 76 10.03 -21.24 10.44
N PRO A 77 8.87 -21.92 10.31
CA PRO A 77 8.15 -21.97 9.05
C PRO A 77 7.87 -20.55 8.59
N GLU A 78 8.31 -20.20 7.38
CA GLU A 78 8.02 -18.91 6.77
C GLU A 78 6.49 -18.76 6.72
N LEU A 79 5.93 -17.90 7.59
CA LEU A 79 4.49 -17.74 7.74
C LEU A 79 3.97 -16.88 6.57
N LYS A 80 4.01 -17.45 5.36
CA LYS A 80 3.44 -16.80 4.18
C LYS A 80 1.94 -16.74 4.32
N TRP A 81 1.39 -15.55 4.12
CA TRP A 81 -0.06 -15.38 4.05
C TRP A 81 -0.64 -16.29 2.96
N LYS A 82 -1.69 -17.03 3.30
CA LYS A 82 -2.49 -17.83 2.36
C LYS A 82 -3.95 -17.38 2.43
N PRO A 83 -4.70 -17.47 1.32
CA PRO A 83 -6.14 -17.28 1.34
C PRO A 83 -6.81 -18.20 2.38
N PRO A 84 -7.93 -17.77 3.00
CA PRO A 84 -8.70 -18.63 3.89
C PRO A 84 -9.17 -19.91 3.17
N GLU A 85 -9.32 -21.00 3.92
CA GLU A 85 -9.95 -22.21 3.41
C GLU A 85 -11.41 -21.96 2.98
N GLY A 86 -11.96 -22.83 2.14
CA GLY A 86 -13.35 -22.73 1.67
C GLY A 86 -14.32 -22.54 2.84
N MET A 87 -15.31 -21.65 2.67
CA MET A 87 -16.29 -21.21 3.67
C MET A 87 -15.78 -20.24 4.75
N ASN A 88 -14.49 -19.89 4.75
CA ASN A 88 -13.96 -18.82 5.61
C ASN A 88 -13.85 -17.49 4.86
N ASN A 89 -13.99 -16.40 5.61
CA ASN A 89 -13.86 -15.04 5.09
C ASN A 89 -12.68 -14.32 5.75
N LYS A 90 -11.92 -13.56 4.96
CA LYS A 90 -10.90 -12.64 5.47
C LYS A 90 -11.49 -11.27 5.68
N LEU A 91 -11.45 -10.77 6.91
CA LEU A 91 -11.77 -9.39 7.25
C LEU A 91 -10.49 -8.55 7.27
N ASN A 92 -10.43 -7.53 6.44
CA ASN A 92 -9.41 -6.48 6.49
C ASN A 92 -10.08 -5.23 7.05
N PHE A 93 -9.42 -4.52 7.95
CA PHE A 93 -9.91 -3.22 8.43
C PHE A 93 -8.79 -2.19 8.43
N SER A 94 -9.17 -0.92 8.31
CA SER A 94 -8.28 0.22 8.41
C SER A 94 -8.97 1.31 9.20
N CYS A 95 -8.24 1.92 10.14
CA CYS A 95 -8.70 3.06 10.90
C CYS A 95 -7.90 4.30 10.50
N LYS A 96 -8.58 5.42 10.28
CA LYS A 96 -7.95 6.72 10.02
C LYS A 96 -8.48 7.73 11.05
N LEU A 97 -7.58 8.42 11.73
CA LEU A 97 -7.96 9.59 12.53
C LEU A 97 -8.28 10.76 11.60
N GLY A 98 -9.37 11.46 11.87
CA GLY A 98 -9.73 12.70 11.20
C GLY A 98 -8.85 13.87 11.66
N ASN A 99 -9.11 15.05 11.10
CA ASN A 99 -8.47 16.29 11.57
C ASN A 99 -9.00 16.73 12.95
N ASP A 100 -10.21 16.30 13.29
CA ASP A 100 -10.77 16.41 14.64
C ASP A 100 -10.24 15.22 15.47
N PRO A 101 -9.61 15.45 16.63
CA PRO A 101 -9.08 14.38 17.50
C PRO A 101 -10.16 13.40 17.98
N TYR A 102 -11.43 13.78 17.91
CA TYR A 102 -12.57 12.94 18.28
C TYR A 102 -13.19 12.22 17.09
N GLN A 103 -12.62 12.35 15.88
CA GLN A 103 -13.14 11.74 14.67
C GLN A 103 -12.29 10.55 14.24
N VAL A 104 -12.93 9.39 14.09
CA VAL A 104 -12.29 8.16 13.60
C VAL A 104 -13.10 7.57 12.45
N GLY A 105 -12.46 7.38 11.30
CA GLY A 105 -12.99 6.58 10.20
C GLY A 105 -12.55 5.13 10.31
N LEU A 106 -13.48 4.19 10.15
CA LEU A 106 -13.24 2.76 10.04
C LEU A 106 -13.67 2.28 8.65
N GLY A 107 -12.76 1.67 7.91
CA GLY A 107 -13.06 0.91 6.70
C GLY A 107 -12.91 -0.58 6.97
N VAL A 108 -13.84 -1.40 6.47
CA VAL A 108 -13.83 -2.87 6.57
C VAL A 108 -14.07 -3.47 5.18
N LEU A 109 -13.26 -4.47 4.83
CA LEU A 109 -13.37 -5.23 3.58
C LEU A 109 -13.33 -6.73 3.89
N VAL A 110 -14.40 -7.43 3.53
CA VAL A 110 -14.53 -8.88 3.67
C VAL A 110 -14.30 -9.53 2.32
N ARG A 111 -13.39 -10.50 2.28
CA ARG A 111 -13.10 -11.31 1.09
C ARG A 111 -13.35 -12.79 1.36
N ASP A 112 -13.83 -13.50 0.36
CA ASP A 112 -13.98 -14.96 0.42
C ASP A 112 -12.65 -15.69 0.17
N SER A 113 -12.69 -17.03 0.18
CA SER A 113 -11.55 -17.90 -0.09
C SER A 113 -10.99 -17.79 -1.52
N SER A 114 -11.78 -17.27 -2.47
CA SER A 114 -11.32 -16.98 -3.85
C SER A 114 -10.66 -15.59 -3.97
N GLY A 115 -10.65 -14.82 -2.88
CA GLY A 115 -10.12 -13.46 -2.84
C GLY A 115 -11.08 -12.40 -3.37
N LEU A 116 -12.31 -12.79 -3.76
CA LEU A 116 -13.35 -11.87 -4.20
C LEU A 116 -13.93 -11.10 -3.02
N VAL A 117 -14.37 -9.86 -3.27
CA VAL A 117 -14.97 -9.02 -2.23
C VAL A 117 -16.40 -9.49 -1.99
N ALA A 118 -16.65 -10.04 -0.80
CA ALA A 118 -17.98 -10.49 -0.36
C ALA A 118 -18.79 -9.34 0.26
N ALA A 119 -18.11 -8.43 0.97
CA ALA A 119 -18.73 -7.23 1.54
C ALA A 119 -17.71 -6.12 1.79
N SER A 120 -18.17 -4.88 1.81
CA SER A 120 -17.38 -3.72 2.23
C SER A 120 -18.24 -2.76 3.04
N MET A 121 -17.66 -2.15 4.07
CA MET A 121 -18.31 -1.14 4.88
C MET A 121 -17.31 -0.02 5.17
N TRP A 122 -17.80 1.21 5.27
CA TRP A 122 -17.08 2.25 5.98
C TRP A 122 -18.03 2.93 6.97
N ARG A 123 -17.48 3.42 8.07
CA ARG A 123 -18.23 4.19 9.06
C ARG A 123 -17.31 5.20 9.73
N GLN A 124 -17.85 6.37 10.01
CA GLN A 124 -17.19 7.40 10.78
C GLN A 124 -17.85 7.48 12.16
N PHE A 125 -17.00 7.63 13.18
CA PHE A 125 -17.39 7.83 14.56
C PHE A 125 -16.91 9.21 15.00
N SER A 126 -17.76 9.90 15.76
CA SER A 126 -17.42 11.13 16.47
C SER A 126 -17.57 10.86 17.96
N GLY A 127 -16.51 11.08 18.73
CA GLY A 127 -16.56 11.13 20.18
C GLY A 127 -16.96 12.53 20.67
N GLU A 128 -17.53 12.61 21.86
CA GLU A 128 -17.56 13.86 22.62
C GLU A 128 -16.27 13.91 23.44
N GLY A 129 -15.49 14.98 23.30
CA GLY A 129 -14.33 15.18 24.16
C GLY A 129 -14.76 15.20 25.62
N CYS A 130 -14.31 14.23 26.41
CA CYS A 130 -14.34 14.38 27.86
C CYS A 130 -13.45 15.57 28.19
N GLY A 131 -14.08 16.72 28.45
CA GLY A 131 -13.40 17.89 29.00
C GLY A 131 -12.77 17.52 30.33
N LEU A 132 -11.44 17.41 30.33
CA LEU A 132 -10.61 17.48 31.54
C LEU A 132 -9.95 18.85 31.55
#